data_AF-A0A1D1Z7X8-F1
#
_entry.id   AF-A0A1D1Z7X8-F1
#
_cell.length_a   1.000
_cell.length_b   1.000
_cell.length_c   1.000
_cell.angle_alpha   90.00
_cell.angle_beta   90.00
_cell.angle_gamma   90.00
#
_symmetry.space_group_name_H-M   'P 1'
#
loop_
_entity.id
_entity.type
_entity.pdbx_description
1 polymer ?
#
loop_
_entity_poly.entity_id
_entity_poly.type
_entity_poly.pdbx_seq_one_letter_code
_entity_poly.pdbx_strand_id
1 'polypeptide(L)'
;MEGDRGVEMERVNSGMQHLLAVDGTGEEGGDAVTSRDGSGAGDSQAHRQLQPQKQQNRRLPDFLQTVNLKYVKLGYHYLITYLVTLLLIPLMAVIIIELSRTSPNDLHQLWLSLQYNLVGVLVCSTFLVFGSTAYYMTRPRTIYLVDYACYRAPDALRASFGRFMDHSRLNGAFDESALEFQRKILERSGLGDETYVPEAMHHLPPQPSMAAARKEAEQVIFGALDVLFRNTAIRPKDVGILV
;
A
#
# COMPACT_ATOMS: atom_id res chain seq x y z
N MET A 1 -21.83 25.51 15.89
CA MET A 1 -21.90 24.04 16.05
C MET A 1 -20.76 23.28 15.36
N GLU A 2 -19.75 23.97 14.80
CA GLU A 2 -18.54 23.34 14.23
C GLU A 2 -17.32 23.37 15.17
N GLY A 3 -17.28 24.33 16.11
CA GLY A 3 -16.13 24.53 17.00
C GLY A 3 -15.97 23.51 18.13
N ASP A 4 -17.07 22.88 18.57
CA ASP A 4 -17.06 21.97 19.73
C ASP A 4 -16.49 20.58 19.37
N ARG A 5 -16.68 20.15 18.11
CA ARG A 5 -16.17 18.87 17.59
C ARG A 5 -14.65 18.85 17.43
N GLY A 6 -14.03 20.01 17.19
CA GLY A 6 -12.57 20.14 17.10
C GLY A 6 -11.89 20.04 18.46
N VAL A 7 -12.49 20.64 19.49
CA VAL A 7 -11.97 20.62 20.86
C VAL A 7 -12.11 19.23 21.51
N GLU A 8 -13.17 18.48 21.16
CA GLU A 8 -13.39 17.11 21.63
C GLU A 8 -12.37 16.13 21.02
N MET A 9 -12.06 16.25 19.72
CA MET A 9 -11.01 15.47 19.06
C MET A 9 -9.61 15.77 19.65
N GLU A 10 -9.32 17.02 19.98
CA GLU A 10 -8.02 17.42 20.55
C GLU A 10 -7.84 16.89 21.98
N ARG A 11 -8.92 16.78 22.77
CA ARG A 11 -8.90 16.15 24.10
C ARG A 11 -8.77 14.64 24.05
N VAL A 12 -9.41 13.97 23.10
CA VAL A 12 -9.25 12.51 22.89
C VAL A 12 -7.81 12.17 22.44
N ASN A 13 -7.25 12.97 21.53
CA ASN A 13 -5.86 12.82 21.10
C ASN A 13 -4.87 13.10 22.25
N SER A 14 -5.15 14.11 23.09
CA SER A 14 -4.36 14.42 24.28
C SER A 14 -4.41 13.30 25.34
N GLY A 15 -5.58 12.68 25.56
CA GLY A 15 -5.72 11.53 26.47
C GLY A 15 -4.99 10.27 25.97
N MET A 16 -5.03 10.00 24.65
CA MET A 16 -4.26 8.91 24.04
C MET A 16 -2.75 9.17 24.07
N GLN A 17 -2.32 10.41 23.88
CA GLN A 17 -0.91 10.80 24.01
C GLN A 17 -0.41 10.69 25.45
N HIS A 18 -1.24 11.02 26.44
CA HIS A 18 -0.89 10.85 27.85
C HIS A 18 -0.79 9.37 28.26
N LEU A 19 -1.51 8.46 27.60
CA LEU A 19 -1.36 7.01 27.81
C LEU A 19 -0.06 6.46 27.19
N LEU A 20 0.48 7.13 26.16
CA LEU A 20 1.75 6.79 25.51
C LEU A 20 2.96 7.50 26.14
N ALA A 21 2.77 8.64 26.80
CA ALA A 21 3.86 9.47 27.34
C ALA A 21 4.33 9.08 28.76
N VAL A 22 3.63 8.16 29.45
CA VAL A 22 3.99 7.72 30.81
C VAL A 22 5.21 6.79 30.84
N ASP A 23 5.75 6.37 29.68
CA ASP A 23 6.94 5.50 29.58
C ASP A 23 8.25 6.27 29.28
N GLY A 24 8.26 7.59 29.51
CA GLY A 24 9.35 8.49 29.06
C GLY A 24 10.26 9.09 30.13
N THR A 25 10.23 8.65 31.41
CA THR A 25 11.06 9.31 32.45
C THR A 25 11.73 8.35 33.43
N GLY A 26 13.03 8.16 33.22
CA GLY A 26 14.05 7.60 34.14
C GLY A 26 15.29 7.27 33.30
N GLU A 27 16.49 7.80 33.48
CA GLU A 27 17.13 8.59 34.54
C GLU A 27 18.16 9.55 33.88
N GLU A 28 18.26 10.80 34.36
CA GLU A 28 19.42 11.68 34.10
C GLU A 28 20.39 11.58 35.29
N GLY A 29 21.64 11.21 35.01
CA GLY A 29 22.81 11.46 35.87
C GLY A 29 23.65 12.55 35.21
N GLY A 30 23.71 13.73 35.86
CA GLY A 30 24.29 14.94 35.29
C GLY A 30 25.81 15.04 35.36
N ASP A 31 26.33 16.08 34.70
CA ASP A 31 27.50 16.82 35.12
C ASP A 31 27.47 18.23 34.52
N ALA A 32 27.97 19.17 35.32
CA ALA A 32 27.76 20.61 35.23
C ALA A 32 28.80 21.34 34.36
N VAL A 33 28.56 22.65 34.18
CA VAL A 33 29.51 23.78 34.37
C VAL A 33 29.59 24.80 33.21
N THR A 34 29.29 26.05 33.58
CA THR A 34 29.72 27.39 33.06
C THR A 34 29.21 27.90 31.70
N SER A 35 29.01 29.20 31.45
CA SER A 35 28.85 30.47 32.19
C SER A 35 28.80 31.60 31.14
N ARG A 36 28.20 32.75 31.53
CA ARG A 36 28.36 34.12 30.96
C ARG A 36 27.69 34.39 29.61
N ASP A 37 27.21 35.58 29.28
CA ASP A 37 26.82 36.86 29.89
C ASP A 37 26.82 37.83 28.69
N GLY A 38 25.89 38.79 28.57
CA GLY A 38 26.10 39.86 27.60
C GLY A 38 24.86 40.56 27.05
N SER A 39 24.30 41.44 27.88
CA SER A 39 23.38 42.52 27.50
C SER A 39 24.07 43.59 26.65
N GLY A 40 23.31 44.26 25.76
CA GLY A 40 23.78 45.51 25.13
C GLY A 40 22.98 46.00 23.92
N ALA A 41 22.15 47.01 24.13
CA ALA A 41 21.34 47.72 23.15
C ALA A 41 22.14 48.72 22.27
N GLY A 42 21.58 49.14 21.13
CA GLY A 42 22.06 50.31 20.39
C GLY A 42 21.46 50.46 18.98
N ASP A 43 20.72 51.55 18.76
CA ASP A 43 19.96 51.96 17.59
C ASP A 43 20.75 52.09 16.27
N SER A 44 20.06 51.90 15.13
CA SER A 44 20.04 52.88 14.01
C SER A 44 19.07 52.48 12.89
N GLN A 45 18.30 53.48 12.46
CA GLN A 45 17.26 53.44 11.44
C GLN A 45 17.80 53.20 10.02
N ALA A 46 16.97 52.58 9.17
CA ALA A 46 16.43 53.17 7.93
C ALA A 46 16.38 52.21 6.72
N HIS A 47 15.27 52.30 5.99
CA HIS A 47 14.99 51.76 4.65
C HIS A 47 14.84 50.24 4.49
N ARG A 48 13.59 49.76 4.58
CA ARG A 48 13.16 48.56 3.83
C ARG A 48 11.97 48.92 2.94
N GLN A 49 12.25 48.98 1.65
CA GLN A 49 11.31 49.18 0.55
C GLN A 49 10.20 48.12 0.61
N LEU A 50 8.94 48.55 0.43
CA LEU A 50 7.85 47.62 0.09
C LEU A 50 8.13 47.02 -1.29
N GLN A 51 8.51 45.74 -1.31
CA GLN A 51 8.48 44.95 -2.54
C GLN A 51 7.03 44.55 -2.85
N PRO A 52 6.59 44.62 -4.12
CA PRO A 52 5.26 44.19 -4.49
C PRO A 52 5.14 42.68 -4.31
N GLN A 53 4.11 42.24 -3.57
CA GLN A 53 3.75 40.83 -3.49
C GLN A 53 3.53 40.30 -4.92
N LYS A 54 4.44 39.44 -5.36
CA LYS A 54 4.26 38.62 -6.56
C LYS A 54 3.11 37.67 -6.26
N GLN A 55 1.91 38.06 -6.69
CA GLN A 55 0.69 37.27 -6.60
C GLN A 55 0.91 35.96 -7.35
N GLN A 56 1.37 34.94 -6.62
CA GLN A 56 1.44 33.58 -7.13
C GLN A 56 0.02 33.13 -7.35
N ASN A 57 -0.36 33.10 -8.63
CA ASN A 57 -1.61 32.58 -9.11
C ASN A 57 -1.73 31.12 -8.65
N ARG A 58 -2.38 30.89 -7.51
CA ARG A 58 -2.75 29.56 -7.01
C ARG A 58 -3.85 29.02 -7.94
N ARG A 59 -3.44 28.52 -9.10
CA ARG A 59 -4.30 27.68 -9.93
C ARG A 59 -4.59 26.41 -9.14
N LEU A 60 -5.86 26.11 -8.90
CA LEU A 60 -6.26 24.83 -8.33
C LEU A 60 -5.74 23.70 -9.25
N PRO A 61 -5.24 22.58 -8.70
CA PRO A 61 -4.87 21.44 -9.51
C PRO A 61 -6.11 20.92 -10.24
N ASP A 62 -6.03 20.87 -11.56
CA ASP A 62 -7.10 20.36 -12.42
C ASP A 62 -7.21 18.84 -12.23
N PHE A 63 -8.05 18.42 -11.27
CA PHE A 63 -8.25 17.02 -10.94
C PHE A 63 -8.68 16.19 -12.16
N LEU A 64 -9.51 16.78 -13.05
CA LEU A 64 -9.96 16.17 -14.30
C LEU A 64 -8.81 15.90 -15.29
N GLN A 65 -7.76 16.73 -15.26
CA GLN A 65 -6.58 16.54 -16.09
C GLN A 65 -5.72 15.39 -15.55
N THR A 66 -5.60 15.27 -14.22
CA THR A 66 -4.90 14.14 -13.59
C THR A 66 -5.62 12.80 -13.76
N VAL A 67 -6.96 12.73 -13.65
CA VAL A 67 -7.68 11.47 -13.95
C VAL A 67 -7.59 11.13 -15.43
N ASN A 68 -7.80 12.08 -16.35
CA ASN A 68 -7.63 11.82 -17.78
C ASN A 68 -6.22 11.33 -18.11
N LEU A 69 -5.16 11.94 -17.55
CA LEU A 69 -3.79 11.47 -17.74
C LEU A 69 -3.56 10.06 -17.19
N LYS A 70 -4.21 9.69 -16.08
CA LYS A 70 -4.14 8.33 -15.51
C LYS A 70 -4.82 7.30 -16.43
N TYR A 71 -6.01 7.60 -16.94
CA TYR A 71 -6.72 6.72 -17.88
C TYR A 71 -6.06 6.66 -19.26
N VAL A 72 -5.50 7.77 -19.72
CA VAL A 72 -4.73 7.84 -20.97
C VAL A 72 -3.44 7.04 -20.85
N LYS A 73 -2.70 7.18 -19.75
CA LYS A 73 -1.48 6.40 -19.49
C LYS A 73 -1.78 4.90 -19.36
N LEU A 74 -2.88 4.55 -18.69
CA LEU A 74 -3.33 3.17 -18.56
C LEU A 74 -3.79 2.60 -19.92
N GLY A 75 -4.54 3.39 -20.69
CA GLY A 75 -5.04 3.03 -22.02
C GLY A 75 -3.92 2.81 -23.02
N TYR A 76 -2.91 3.69 -23.07
CA TYR A 76 -1.72 3.49 -23.91
C TYR A 76 -0.88 2.30 -23.42
N HIS A 77 -0.75 2.09 -22.11
CA HIS A 77 -0.01 0.96 -21.59
C HIS A 77 -0.69 -0.37 -21.99
N TYR A 78 -2.01 -0.44 -21.88
CA TYR A 78 -2.80 -1.58 -22.36
C TYR A 78 -2.68 -1.71 -23.88
N LEU A 79 -2.88 -0.62 -24.63
CA LEU A 79 -2.76 -0.62 -26.09
C LEU A 79 -1.40 -1.12 -26.54
N ILE A 80 -0.28 -0.63 -26.00
CA ILE A 80 1.08 -1.09 -26.32
C ILE A 80 1.27 -2.56 -25.95
N THR A 81 0.78 -2.98 -24.78
CA THR A 81 0.90 -4.35 -24.29
C THR A 81 0.15 -5.34 -25.20
N TYR A 82 -1.00 -4.95 -25.73
CA TYR A 82 -1.84 -5.78 -26.59
C TYR A 82 -1.73 -5.43 -28.08
N LEU A 83 -0.93 -4.43 -28.48
CA LEU A 83 -0.81 -3.94 -29.87
C LEU A 83 -0.33 -5.06 -30.79
N VAL A 84 0.69 -5.78 -30.35
CA VAL A 84 1.24 -6.93 -31.09
C VAL A 84 0.18 -8.01 -31.25
N THR A 85 -0.60 -8.29 -30.20
CA THR A 85 -1.71 -9.26 -30.26
C THR A 85 -2.83 -8.77 -31.19
N LEU A 86 -3.19 -7.49 -31.13
CA LEU A 86 -4.23 -6.85 -31.93
C LEU A 86 -3.86 -6.77 -33.42
N LEU A 87 -2.56 -6.68 -33.74
CA LEU A 87 -2.07 -6.71 -35.12
C LEU A 87 -1.85 -8.14 -35.64
N LEU A 88 -1.43 -9.08 -34.78
CA LEU A 88 -1.24 -10.48 -35.18
C LEU A 88 -2.56 -11.22 -35.46
N ILE A 89 -3.64 -10.96 -34.70
CA ILE A 89 -4.93 -11.62 -34.93
C ILE A 89 -5.49 -11.39 -36.35
N PRO A 90 -5.63 -10.14 -36.85
CA PRO A 90 -6.13 -9.91 -38.21
C PRO A 90 -5.13 -10.36 -39.27
N LEU A 91 -3.81 -10.25 -39.02
CA LEU A 91 -2.79 -10.78 -39.92
C LEU A 91 -2.96 -12.28 -40.12
N MET A 92 -3.13 -13.03 -39.03
CA MET A 92 -3.36 -14.48 -39.07
C MET A 92 -4.67 -14.81 -39.79
N ALA A 93 -5.75 -14.04 -39.55
CA ALA A 93 -7.01 -14.23 -40.25
C ALA A 93 -6.89 -14.03 -41.77
N VAL A 94 -6.15 -13.00 -42.21
CA VAL A 94 -5.89 -12.74 -43.64
C VAL A 94 -5.08 -13.90 -44.25
N ILE A 95 -4.02 -14.35 -43.57
CA ILE A 95 -3.20 -15.49 -44.03
C ILE A 95 -4.07 -16.75 -44.21
N ILE A 96 -4.96 -17.04 -43.26
CA ILE A 96 -5.87 -18.20 -43.32
C ILE A 96 -6.86 -18.08 -44.49
N ILE A 97 -7.42 -16.89 -44.74
CA ILE A 97 -8.35 -16.65 -45.85
C ILE A 97 -7.64 -16.83 -47.19
N GLU A 98 -6.42 -16.30 -47.34
CA GLU A 98 -5.63 -16.43 -48.57
C GLU A 98 -5.18 -17.89 -48.80
N LEU A 99 -4.77 -18.61 -47.74
CA LEU A 99 -4.48 -20.05 -47.81
C LEU A 99 -5.70 -20.89 -48.24
N SER A 100 -6.90 -20.47 -47.88
CA SER A 100 -8.14 -21.17 -48.25
C SER A 100 -8.55 -20.93 -49.71
N ARG A 101 -8.04 -19.85 -50.32
CA ARG A 101 -8.36 -19.45 -51.70
C ARG A 101 -7.26 -19.80 -52.71
N THR A 102 -6.06 -20.15 -52.24
CA THR A 102 -4.89 -20.38 -53.11
C THR A 102 -4.95 -21.74 -53.79
N SER A 103 -4.68 -21.76 -55.09
CA SER A 103 -4.57 -23.00 -55.87
C SER A 103 -3.18 -23.63 -55.68
N PRO A 104 -3.00 -24.95 -55.90
CA PRO A 104 -1.69 -25.60 -55.75
C PRO A 104 -0.62 -25.04 -56.71
N ASN A 105 -1.01 -24.44 -57.84
CA ASN A 105 -0.08 -23.78 -58.76
C ASN A 105 0.44 -22.43 -58.21
N ASP A 106 -0.36 -21.71 -57.43
CA ASP A 106 0.05 -20.46 -56.79
C ASP A 106 1.07 -20.70 -55.68
N LEU A 107 0.92 -21.82 -54.96
CA LEU A 107 1.90 -22.28 -53.96
C LEU A 107 3.25 -22.61 -54.61
N HIS A 108 3.24 -23.21 -55.80
CA HIS A 108 4.47 -23.49 -56.57
C HIS A 108 5.17 -22.20 -57.04
N GLN A 109 4.41 -21.19 -57.48
CA GLN A 109 4.99 -19.88 -57.83
C GLN A 109 5.52 -19.11 -56.62
N LEU A 110 4.84 -19.21 -55.47
CA LEU A 110 5.31 -18.62 -54.22
C LEU A 110 6.61 -19.30 -53.75
N TRP A 111 6.70 -20.62 -53.88
CA TRP A 111 7.91 -21.41 -53.59
C TRP A 111 9.10 -20.98 -54.46
N LEU A 112 8.88 -20.85 -55.78
CA LEU A 112 9.90 -20.34 -56.70
C LEU A 112 10.33 -18.92 -56.30
N SER A 113 9.39 -18.03 -56.01
CA SER A 113 9.68 -16.64 -55.60
C SER A 113 10.42 -16.57 -54.27
N LEU A 114 10.14 -17.48 -53.33
CA LEU A 114 10.88 -17.65 -52.07
C LEU A 114 12.33 -18.07 -52.31
N GLN A 115 12.57 -18.97 -53.27
CA GLN A 115 13.92 -19.42 -53.63
C GLN A 115 14.74 -18.31 -54.30
N TYR A 116 14.12 -17.46 -55.13
CA TYR A 116 14.82 -16.33 -55.78
C TYR A 116 15.05 -15.13 -54.84
N ASN A 117 14.25 -14.97 -53.79
CA ASN A 117 14.36 -13.87 -52.83
C ASN A 117 14.90 -14.34 -51.46
N LEU A 118 15.94 -15.16 -51.47
CA LEU A 118 16.57 -15.72 -50.27
C LEU A 118 17.00 -14.62 -49.28
N VAL A 119 17.52 -13.49 -49.79
CA VAL A 119 17.93 -12.35 -48.98
C VAL A 119 16.74 -11.74 -48.24
N GLY A 120 15.61 -11.51 -48.92
CA GLY A 120 14.40 -10.98 -48.30
C GLY A 120 13.83 -11.92 -47.25
N VAL A 121 13.84 -13.23 -47.50
CA VAL A 121 13.39 -14.24 -46.53
C VAL A 121 14.29 -14.28 -45.29
N LEU A 122 15.62 -14.23 -45.47
CA LEU A 122 16.57 -14.18 -44.36
C LEU A 122 16.40 -12.90 -43.54
N VAL A 123 16.26 -11.74 -44.19
CA VAL A 123 16.03 -10.47 -43.49
C VAL A 123 14.71 -10.51 -42.73
N CYS A 124 13.61 -10.91 -43.37
CA CYS A 124 12.30 -10.99 -42.72
C CYS A 124 12.29 -11.97 -41.54
N SER A 125 12.86 -13.17 -41.72
CA SER A 125 12.96 -14.16 -40.64
C SER A 125 13.82 -13.70 -39.47
N THR A 126 14.96 -13.04 -39.72
CA THR A 126 15.79 -12.46 -38.65
C THR A 126 15.08 -11.36 -37.89
N PHE A 127 14.37 -10.46 -38.57
CA PHE A 127 13.56 -9.42 -37.92
C PHE A 127 12.39 -10.01 -37.11
N LEU A 128 11.72 -11.04 -37.63
CA LEU A 128 10.65 -11.73 -36.90
C LEU A 128 11.18 -12.42 -35.64
N VAL A 129 12.26 -13.20 -35.75
CA VAL A 129 12.87 -13.88 -34.59
C VAL A 129 13.36 -12.87 -33.56
N PHE A 130 14.04 -11.80 -33.99
CA PHE A 130 14.51 -10.74 -33.11
C PHE A 130 13.34 -10.01 -32.43
N GLY A 131 12.33 -9.62 -33.21
CA GLY A 131 11.14 -8.93 -32.72
C GLY A 131 10.33 -9.79 -31.73
N SER A 132 10.12 -11.07 -32.02
CA SER A 132 9.46 -12.01 -31.12
C SER A 132 10.29 -12.22 -29.85
N THR A 133 11.60 -12.42 -29.95
CA THR A 133 12.47 -12.58 -28.78
C THR A 133 12.45 -11.35 -27.89
N ALA A 134 12.62 -10.16 -28.47
CA ALA A 134 12.52 -8.90 -27.75
C ALA A 134 11.14 -8.71 -27.11
N TYR A 135 10.06 -9.07 -27.80
CA TYR A 135 8.71 -9.05 -27.25
C TYR A 135 8.58 -9.98 -26.03
N TYR A 136 9.00 -11.25 -26.14
CA TYR A 136 8.94 -12.19 -25.00
C TYR A 136 9.80 -11.75 -23.82
N MET A 137 10.98 -11.17 -24.06
CA MET A 137 11.86 -10.71 -22.98
C MET A 137 11.40 -9.41 -22.32
N THR A 138 10.70 -8.54 -23.05
CA THR A 138 10.17 -7.26 -22.52
C THR A 138 8.81 -7.42 -21.84
N ARG A 139 8.16 -8.57 -21.97
CA ARG A 139 6.87 -8.83 -21.32
C ARG A 139 7.07 -8.94 -19.81
N PRO A 140 6.35 -8.13 -19.01
CA PRO A 140 6.41 -8.25 -17.56
C PRO A 140 5.95 -9.65 -17.14
N ARG A 141 6.72 -10.31 -16.30
CA ARG A 141 6.33 -11.61 -15.73
C ARG A 141 5.15 -11.40 -14.79
N THR A 142 4.10 -12.17 -14.97
CA THR A 142 2.92 -12.12 -14.09
C THR A 142 3.29 -12.67 -12.71
N ILE A 143 2.93 -11.93 -11.67
CA ILE A 143 3.08 -12.36 -10.27
C ILE A 143 1.73 -12.93 -9.83
N TYR A 144 1.77 -14.11 -9.23
CA TYR A 144 0.58 -14.82 -8.78
C TYR A 144 0.60 -14.97 -7.27
N LEU A 145 -0.57 -14.80 -6.64
CA LEU A 145 -0.78 -15.22 -5.27
C LEU A 145 -0.97 -16.74 -5.27
N VAL A 146 -0.02 -17.45 -4.65
CA VAL A 146 -0.08 -18.92 -4.57
C VAL A 146 -1.06 -19.35 -3.49
N ASP A 147 -0.99 -18.73 -2.31
CA ASP A 147 -1.86 -19.04 -1.18
C ASP A 147 -1.87 -17.87 -0.18
N TYR A 148 -2.83 -17.87 0.74
CA TYR A 148 -2.93 -16.93 1.84
C TYR A 148 -3.35 -17.64 3.13
N ALA A 149 -2.94 -17.10 4.27
CA ALA A 149 -3.37 -17.58 5.58
C ALA A 149 -3.58 -16.41 6.52
N CYS A 150 -4.58 -16.55 7.39
CA CYS A 150 -4.86 -15.61 8.47
C CYS A 150 -4.77 -16.34 9.80
N TYR A 151 -4.19 -15.69 10.80
CA TYR A 151 -4.22 -16.19 12.16
C TYR A 151 -5.61 -15.98 12.78
N ARG A 152 -6.16 -17.02 13.41
CA ARG A 152 -7.36 -16.94 14.24
C ARG A 152 -6.93 -17.09 15.70
N ALA A 153 -7.14 -16.05 16.49
CA ALA A 153 -6.83 -16.07 17.91
C ALA A 153 -7.72 -17.08 18.68
N PRO A 154 -7.25 -17.60 19.83
CA PRO A 154 -8.07 -18.40 20.73
C PRO A 154 -9.30 -17.64 21.24
N ASP A 155 -10.41 -18.34 21.46
CA ASP A 155 -11.68 -17.74 21.89
C ASP A 155 -11.59 -17.03 23.26
N ALA A 156 -10.57 -17.33 24.07
CA ALA A 156 -10.27 -16.62 25.31
C ALA A 156 -9.91 -15.13 25.10
N LEU A 157 -9.40 -14.79 23.91
CA LEU A 157 -9.07 -13.40 23.51
C LEU A 157 -10.22 -12.68 22.81
N ARG A 158 -11.39 -13.34 22.70
CA ARG A 158 -12.59 -12.70 22.15
C ARG A 158 -13.11 -11.66 23.12
N ALA A 159 -13.39 -10.46 22.62
CA ALA A 159 -13.96 -9.37 23.37
C ALA A 159 -15.28 -8.95 22.74
N SER A 160 -16.39 -9.40 23.36
CA SER A 160 -17.72 -8.90 23.01
C SER A 160 -17.85 -7.42 23.37
N PHE A 161 -18.80 -6.76 22.73
CA PHE A 161 -19.09 -5.35 22.94
C PHE A 161 -19.34 -5.05 24.43
N GLY A 162 -20.20 -5.85 25.07
CA GLY A 162 -20.54 -5.71 26.48
C GLY A 162 -19.30 -5.85 27.37
N ARG A 163 -18.51 -6.91 27.15
CA ARG A 163 -17.29 -7.16 27.92
C ARG A 163 -16.28 -6.03 27.78
N PHE A 164 -16.13 -5.47 26.58
CA PHE A 164 -15.22 -4.35 26.33
C PHE A 164 -15.69 -3.05 27.00
N MET A 165 -17.00 -2.76 26.97
CA MET A 165 -17.59 -1.61 27.66
C MET A 165 -17.47 -1.76 29.19
N ASP A 166 -17.68 -2.96 29.72
CA ASP A 166 -17.53 -3.24 31.15
C ASP A 166 -16.08 -3.06 31.60
N HIS A 167 -15.11 -3.59 30.84
CA HIS A 167 -13.68 -3.33 31.09
C HIS A 167 -13.36 -1.85 31.07
N SER A 168 -13.89 -1.09 30.11
CA SER A 168 -13.63 0.34 29.98
C SER A 168 -14.17 1.13 31.17
N ARG A 169 -15.36 0.78 31.67
CA ARG A 169 -15.94 1.36 32.89
C ARG A 169 -15.13 0.99 34.13
N LEU A 170 -14.74 -0.28 34.28
CA LEU A 170 -13.98 -0.76 35.43
C LEU A 170 -12.55 -0.23 35.47
N ASN A 171 -11.96 0.10 34.32
CA ASN A 171 -10.64 0.74 34.25
C ASN A 171 -10.62 2.11 34.95
N GLY A 172 -11.77 2.79 35.08
CA GLY A 172 -11.90 4.06 35.81
C GLY A 172 -11.22 5.26 35.14
N ALA A 173 -10.62 5.07 33.97
CA ALA A 173 -9.91 6.10 33.21
C ALA A 173 -10.83 6.96 32.33
N PHE A 174 -12.11 6.58 32.19
CA PHE A 174 -13.08 7.24 31.32
C PHE A 174 -14.24 7.80 32.14
N ASP A 175 -14.62 9.06 31.84
CA ASP A 175 -15.87 9.62 32.33
C ASP A 175 -17.07 9.11 31.52
N GLU A 176 -18.29 9.40 31.98
CA GLU A 176 -19.51 8.90 31.33
C GLU A 176 -19.66 9.41 29.89
N SER A 177 -19.17 10.62 29.60
CA SER A 177 -19.24 11.19 28.26
C SER A 177 -18.29 10.46 27.29
N ALA A 178 -17.10 10.10 27.75
CA ALA A 178 -16.11 9.33 27.01
C ALA A 178 -16.59 7.88 26.80
N LEU A 179 -17.21 7.26 27.81
CA LEU A 179 -17.82 5.93 27.67
C LEU A 179 -18.95 5.94 26.63
N GLU A 180 -19.82 6.95 26.64
CA GLU A 180 -20.88 7.09 25.63
C GLU A 180 -20.32 7.34 24.23
N PHE A 181 -19.23 8.09 24.11
CA PHE A 181 -18.53 8.26 22.84
C PHE A 181 -17.92 6.95 22.34
N GLN A 182 -17.23 6.21 23.20
CA GLN A 182 -16.65 4.90 22.90
C GLN A 182 -17.73 3.89 22.47
N ARG A 183 -18.88 3.88 23.15
CA ARG A 183 -20.05 3.06 22.77
C ARG A 183 -20.51 3.37 21.35
N LYS A 184 -20.69 4.66 21.02
CA LYS A 184 -21.10 5.10 19.67
C LYS A 184 -20.07 4.72 18.59
N ILE A 185 -18.78 4.76 18.92
CA ILE A 185 -17.72 4.30 18.01
C ILE A 185 -17.89 2.82 17.73
N LEU A 186 -17.99 2.00 18.78
CA LEU A 186 -18.09 0.56 18.62
C LEU A 186 -19.34 0.19 17.80
N GLU A 187 -20.49 0.83 18.04
CA GLU A 187 -21.75 0.58 17.30
C GLU A 187 -21.65 0.91 15.81
N ARG A 188 -20.72 1.78 15.41
CA ARG A 188 -20.53 2.25 14.03
C ARG A 188 -19.26 1.72 13.38
N SER A 189 -18.41 1.01 14.13
CA SER A 189 -17.11 0.51 13.67
C SER A 189 -17.20 -0.67 12.70
N GLY A 190 -18.35 -1.36 12.67
CA GLY A 190 -18.51 -2.61 11.93
C GLY A 190 -17.87 -3.83 12.63
N LEU A 191 -17.35 -3.67 13.85
CA LEU A 191 -16.86 -4.76 14.69
C LEU A 191 -18.03 -5.51 15.34
N GLY A 192 -17.97 -6.83 15.31
CA GLY A 192 -18.95 -7.70 15.97
C GLY A 192 -18.43 -8.30 17.27
N ASP A 193 -19.27 -9.08 17.96
CA ASP A 193 -18.90 -9.79 19.20
C ASP A 193 -17.84 -10.89 19.00
N GLU A 194 -17.50 -11.20 17.75
CA GLU A 194 -16.43 -12.13 17.36
C GLU A 194 -15.07 -11.43 17.17
N THR A 195 -14.94 -10.19 17.63
CA THR A 195 -13.67 -9.45 17.56
C THR A 195 -12.72 -9.91 18.67
N TYR A 196 -11.44 -10.03 18.35
CA TYR A 196 -10.39 -10.41 19.29
C TYR A 196 -9.53 -9.20 19.62
N VAL A 197 -9.03 -9.12 20.85
CA VAL A 197 -8.11 -8.07 21.29
C VAL A 197 -6.86 -8.68 21.93
N PRO A 198 -5.74 -7.94 22.00
CA PRO A 198 -4.50 -8.47 22.57
C PRO A 198 -4.68 -8.87 24.04
N GLU A 199 -3.98 -9.92 24.48
CA GLU A 199 -4.03 -10.44 25.86
C GLU A 199 -3.82 -9.33 26.90
N ALA A 200 -2.92 -8.38 26.63
CA ALA A 200 -2.65 -7.22 27.49
C ALA A 200 -3.88 -6.36 27.79
N MET A 201 -4.86 -6.32 26.89
CA MET A 201 -6.10 -5.55 27.02
C MET A 201 -7.18 -6.27 27.84
N HIS A 202 -6.99 -7.56 28.13
CA HIS A 202 -7.90 -8.33 28.99
C HIS A 202 -7.58 -8.20 30.49
N HIS A 203 -6.50 -7.52 30.87
CA HIS A 203 -6.18 -7.22 32.27
C HIS A 203 -6.97 -6.00 32.77
N LEU A 204 -7.22 -5.95 34.08
CA LEU A 204 -7.76 -4.78 34.79
C LEU A 204 -6.76 -4.32 35.87
N PRO A 205 -6.11 -3.16 35.72
CA PRO A 205 -6.11 -2.29 34.53
C PRO A 205 -5.38 -2.95 33.34
N PRO A 206 -5.60 -2.49 32.09
CA PRO A 206 -4.86 -2.95 30.92
C PRO A 206 -3.34 -2.78 31.10
N GLN A 207 -2.55 -3.70 30.54
CA GLN A 207 -1.09 -3.71 30.68
C GLN A 207 -0.37 -3.63 29.32
N PRO A 208 -0.58 -2.55 28.55
CA PRO A 208 0.13 -2.38 27.28
C PRO A 208 1.63 -2.21 27.53
N SER A 209 2.45 -2.93 26.77
CA SER A 209 3.91 -2.77 26.78
C SER A 209 4.49 -3.23 25.45
N MET A 210 5.71 -2.76 25.14
CA MET A 210 6.44 -3.24 23.96
C MET A 210 6.70 -4.75 23.99
N ALA A 211 6.88 -5.32 25.19
CA ALA A 211 7.03 -6.76 25.35
C ALA A 211 5.74 -7.51 25.00
N ALA A 212 4.59 -7.03 25.48
CA ALA A 212 3.29 -7.62 25.17
C ALA A 212 2.94 -7.51 23.67
N ALA A 213 3.21 -6.35 23.06
CA ALA A 213 3.00 -6.15 21.62
C ALA A 213 3.89 -7.06 20.76
N ARG A 214 5.16 -7.26 21.17
CA ARG A 214 6.06 -8.21 20.48
C ARG A 214 5.54 -9.65 20.60
N LYS A 215 5.11 -10.06 21.80
CA LYS A 215 4.53 -11.39 22.02
C LYS A 215 3.31 -11.63 21.12
N GLU A 216 2.40 -10.67 21.03
CA GLU A 216 1.24 -10.74 20.14
C GLU A 216 1.69 -10.84 18.67
N ALA A 217 2.59 -9.97 18.22
CA ALA A 217 3.07 -9.97 16.85
C ALA A 217 3.71 -11.33 16.47
N GLU A 218 4.53 -11.90 17.35
CA GLU A 218 5.11 -13.23 17.16
C GLU A 218 4.01 -14.30 17.00
N GLN A 219 3.01 -14.31 17.89
CA GLN A 219 1.91 -15.27 17.82
C GLN A 219 1.10 -15.14 16.52
N VAL A 220 0.76 -13.92 16.12
CA VAL A 220 -0.04 -13.65 14.92
C VAL A 220 0.73 -13.98 13.65
N ILE A 221 1.98 -13.52 13.54
CA ILE A 221 2.81 -13.71 12.35
C ILE A 221 3.18 -15.18 12.19
N PHE A 222 3.74 -15.82 13.24
CA PHE A 222 4.12 -17.23 13.14
C PHE A 222 2.90 -18.14 13.02
N GLY A 223 1.80 -17.83 13.71
CA GLY A 223 0.56 -18.59 13.57
C GLY A 223 -0.01 -18.54 12.14
N ALA A 224 0.10 -17.40 11.44
CA ALA A 224 -0.29 -17.31 10.04
C ALA A 224 0.69 -18.06 9.12
N LEU A 225 2.00 -17.92 9.35
CA LEU A 225 3.04 -18.58 8.55
C LEU A 225 2.98 -20.11 8.67
N ASP A 226 2.73 -20.65 9.86
CA ASP A 226 2.60 -22.10 10.08
C ASP A 226 1.46 -22.69 9.25
N VAL A 227 0.32 -21.99 9.18
CA VAL A 227 -0.80 -22.39 8.33
C VAL A 227 -0.43 -22.29 6.85
N LEU A 228 0.22 -21.20 6.43
CA LEU A 228 0.63 -20.98 5.05
C LEU A 228 1.61 -22.05 4.55
N PHE A 229 2.66 -22.34 5.32
CA PHE A 229 3.65 -23.35 4.94
C PHE A 229 3.07 -24.77 4.96
N ARG A 230 2.14 -25.05 5.88
CA ARG A 230 1.41 -26.33 5.90
C ARG A 230 0.54 -26.51 4.65
N ASN A 231 -0.15 -25.47 4.20
CA ASN A 231 -1.05 -25.55 3.04
C ASN A 231 -0.28 -25.61 1.72
N THR A 232 0.80 -24.85 1.59
CA THR A 232 1.59 -24.74 0.35
C THR A 232 2.65 -25.84 0.19
N ALA A 233 3.02 -26.51 1.28
CA ALA A 233 4.17 -27.42 1.35
C ALA A 233 5.51 -26.80 0.89
N ILE A 234 5.59 -25.46 0.87
CA ILE A 234 6.82 -24.72 0.58
C ILE A 234 7.69 -24.74 1.83
N ARG A 235 8.99 -25.00 1.68
CA ARG A 235 9.91 -24.92 2.82
C ARG A 235 10.25 -23.46 3.07
N PRO A 236 10.35 -23.01 4.33
CA PRO A 236 10.75 -21.63 4.62
C PRO A 236 12.06 -21.19 3.95
N LYS A 237 13.00 -22.14 3.74
CA LYS A 237 14.28 -21.90 3.05
C LYS A 237 14.15 -21.60 1.55
N ASP A 238 13.02 -21.95 0.94
CA ASP A 238 12.75 -21.69 -0.48
C ASP A 238 12.15 -20.29 -0.69
N VAL A 239 11.79 -19.59 0.39
CA VAL A 239 11.34 -18.20 0.35
C VAL A 239 12.54 -17.28 0.14
N GLY A 240 12.64 -16.68 -1.06
CA GLY A 240 13.75 -15.79 -1.40
C GLY A 240 13.62 -14.37 -0.85
N ILE A 241 12.39 -13.91 -0.57
CA ILE A 241 12.09 -12.54 -0.15
C ILE A 241 10.98 -12.57 0.90
N LEU A 242 11.21 -11.88 2.02
CA LEU A 242 10.21 -11.53 3.02
C LEU A 242 10.07 -10.00 3.04
N VAL A 243 8.84 -9.51 3.01
CA VAL A 243 8.49 -8.07 2.99
C VAL A 243 7.86 -7.69 4.31
#